data_AF-A0AAW5B386-F1
#
_entry.id   AF-A0AAW5B386-F1
#
_cell.length_a   1.000
_cell.length_b   1.000
_cell.length_c   1.000
_cell.angle_alpha   90.00
_cell.angle_beta   90.00
_cell.angle_gamma   90.00
#
_symmetry.space_group_name_H-M   'P 1'
#
loop_
_entity.id
_entity.type
_entity.pdbx_description
1 polymer ?
#
loop_
_entity_poly.entity_id
_entity_poly.type
_entity_poly.pdbx_seq_one_letter_code
_entity_poly.pdbx_strand_id
1 'polypeptide(L)'
;MIDEYVGFTANIKSKLGIDLNLYKEAQMKRRLTSLRNKRGYSNFKSYFEALNQEDSLLSEFIDRITINVSEFYRNPKRWLVLEKEIFPLLLKNTPKLSIWSAACSTGEEPYSLAILLNEYFPETNFQITATDIDQNALEKAKQGIYSEQSLKELPAKLKEKYFSEHHGLYTVKPILKEKIIFKQHNLLADSYPKNMDLIVCRNVLIYFTDTAKETIYHNFSASLKNGGFLFVGSTEQIFSPATYKMSLKDTFFYEKR
;
A
#
# COMPACT_ATOMS: atom_id res chain seq x y z
N MET A 1 10.61 2.28 36.53
CA MET A 1 11.10 3.08 35.39
C MET A 1 10.28 2.63 34.18
N ILE A 2 9.42 3.49 33.65
CA ILE A 2 8.60 3.14 32.47
C ILE A 2 9.56 2.83 31.32
N ASP A 3 9.38 1.72 30.59
CA ASP A 3 10.17 1.43 29.40
C ASP A 3 10.09 2.64 28.47
N GLU A 4 11.25 3.23 28.16
CA GLU A 4 11.34 4.44 27.36
C GLU A 4 10.63 4.32 26.01
N TYR A 5 10.63 3.10 25.45
CA TYR A 5 9.93 2.80 24.22
C TYR A 5 8.41 2.85 24.39
N VAL A 6 7.87 2.37 25.52
CA VAL A 6 6.43 2.44 25.79
C VAL A 6 5.96 3.89 25.85
N GLY A 7 6.68 4.75 26.55
CA GLY A 7 6.39 6.19 26.58
C GLY A 7 6.45 6.82 25.18
N PHE A 8 7.46 6.44 24.39
CA PHE A 8 7.60 6.89 23.01
C PHE A 8 6.43 6.45 22.12
N THR A 9 5.98 5.20 22.20
CA THR A 9 4.85 4.73 21.38
C THR A 9 3.56 5.47 21.70
N ALA A 10 3.28 5.76 22.98
CA ALA A 10 2.12 6.55 23.39
C ALA A 10 2.18 7.98 22.83
N ASN A 11 3.35 8.60 22.89
CA ASN A 11 3.60 9.94 22.34
C ASN A 11 3.40 9.99 20.82
N ILE A 12 3.90 8.99 20.08
CA ILE A 12 3.69 8.87 18.63
C ILE A 12 2.22 8.69 18.30
N LYS A 13 1.49 7.84 19.03
CA LYS A 13 0.06 7.65 18.85
C LYS A 13 -0.71 8.95 19.05
N SER A 14 -0.37 9.72 20.09
CA SER A 14 -1.01 11.01 20.34
C SER A 14 -0.70 12.05 19.26
N LYS A 15 0.51 12.06 18.71
CA LYS A 15 0.95 13.06 17.71
C LYS A 15 0.45 12.75 16.31
N LEU A 16 0.53 11.48 15.89
CA LEU A 16 0.35 11.04 14.51
C LEU A 16 -0.87 10.16 14.29
N GLY A 17 -1.56 9.74 15.35
CA GLY A 17 -2.63 8.74 15.25
C GLY A 17 -2.11 7.33 14.89
N ILE A 18 -0.79 7.12 14.91
CA ILE A 18 -0.15 5.84 14.57
C ILE A 18 0.12 5.07 15.85
N ASP A 19 -0.58 3.96 16.04
CA ASP A 19 -0.32 3.06 17.16
C ASP A 19 0.79 2.07 16.84
N LEU A 20 2.01 2.37 17.30
CA LEU A 20 3.16 1.49 17.10
C LEU A 20 3.03 0.13 17.79
N ASN A 21 2.11 -0.04 18.74
CA ASN A 21 1.85 -1.33 19.38
C ASN A 21 1.10 -2.31 18.44
N LEU A 22 0.52 -1.80 17.36
CA LEU A 22 -0.07 -2.62 16.30
C LEU A 22 0.96 -3.10 15.28
N TYR A 23 2.23 -2.69 15.43
CA TYR A 23 3.38 -3.18 14.68
C TYR A 23 4.15 -4.20 15.52
N LYS A 24 4.88 -5.09 14.86
CA LYS A 24 5.75 -6.05 15.55
C LYS A 24 6.86 -5.31 16.30
N GLU A 25 6.78 -5.34 17.62
CA GLU A 25 7.54 -4.48 18.52
C GLU A 25 9.04 -4.57 18.30
N ALA A 26 9.62 -5.78 18.32
CA ALA A 26 11.06 -5.98 18.24
C ALA A 26 11.66 -5.41 16.93
N GLN A 27 11.00 -5.64 15.80
CA GLN A 27 11.42 -5.15 14.50
C GLN A 27 11.29 -3.63 14.40
N MET A 28 10.18 -3.08 14.90
CA MET A 28 9.93 -1.64 14.89
C MET A 28 10.88 -0.90 15.82
N LYS A 29 11.03 -1.35 17.07
CA LYS A 29 11.97 -0.80 18.06
C LYS A 29 13.39 -0.76 17.50
N ARG A 30 13.89 -1.87 16.95
CA ARG A 30 15.23 -1.92 16.32
C ARG A 30 15.39 -0.91 15.19
N ARG A 31 14.41 -0.80 14.30
CA ARG A 31 14.42 0.14 13.17
C ARG A 31 14.45 1.59 13.65
N LEU A 32 13.62 1.92 14.63
CA LEU A 32 13.52 3.26 15.19
C LEU A 32 14.76 3.63 16.01
N THR A 33 15.31 2.70 16.79
CA THR A 33 16.59 2.90 17.48
C THR A 33 17.72 3.17 16.48
N SER A 34 17.78 2.45 15.36
CA SER A 34 18.77 2.71 14.31
C SER A 34 18.63 4.11 13.69
N LEU A 35 17.39 4.53 13.37
CA LEU A 35 17.14 5.88 12.85
C LEU A 35 17.52 6.97 13.87
N ARG A 36 17.09 6.80 15.10
CA ARG A 36 17.40 7.68 16.23
C ARG A 36 18.91 7.86 16.40
N ASN A 37 19.65 6.75 16.46
CA ASN A 37 21.11 6.77 16.63
C ASN A 37 21.81 7.42 15.43
N LYS A 38 21.34 7.18 14.19
CA LYS A 38 21.85 7.84 12.98
C LYS A 38 21.72 9.37 13.07
N ARG A 39 20.68 9.86 13.74
CA ARG A 39 20.41 11.29 13.95
C ARG A 39 21.03 11.84 15.24
N GLY A 40 21.80 11.04 15.97
CA GLY A 40 22.59 11.49 17.13
C GLY A 40 21.83 11.56 18.45
N TYR A 41 20.58 11.08 18.53
CA TYR A 41 19.82 11.11 19.78
C TYR A 41 20.12 9.89 20.64
N SER A 42 20.46 10.13 21.91
CA SER A 42 20.84 9.09 22.87
C SER A 42 19.66 8.26 23.35
N ASN A 43 18.44 8.82 23.33
CA ASN A 43 17.27 8.24 23.96
C ASN A 43 15.98 8.63 23.18
N PHE A 44 14.93 7.82 23.27
CA PHE A 44 13.66 8.07 22.58
C PHE A 44 12.94 9.34 23.05
N LYS A 45 13.15 9.77 24.30
CA LYS A 45 12.57 11.03 24.79
C LYS A 45 13.11 12.23 24.01
N SER A 46 14.44 12.40 23.94
CA SER A 46 15.08 13.50 23.22
C SER A 46 14.80 13.44 21.73
N TYR A 47 14.68 12.23 21.17
CA TYR A 47 14.28 12.06 19.79
C TYR A 47 12.84 12.53 19.53
N PHE A 48 11.89 12.19 20.41
CA PHE A 48 10.51 12.66 20.28
C PHE A 48 10.39 14.19 20.42
N GLU A 49 11.17 14.80 21.32
CA GLU A 49 11.24 16.25 21.45
C GLU A 49 11.68 16.91 20.13
N ALA A 50 12.69 16.35 19.46
CA ALA A 50 13.11 16.84 18.15
C ALA A 50 12.08 16.62 17.04
N LEU A 51 11.38 15.46 17.04
CA LEU A 51 10.27 15.20 16.11
C LEU A 51 9.12 16.21 16.24
N ASN A 52 9.02 16.94 17.36
CA ASN A 52 8.04 18.02 17.53
C ASN A 52 8.50 19.37 16.99
N GLN A 53 9.80 19.55 16.77
CA GLN A 53 10.39 20.84 16.36
C GLN A 53 10.80 20.83 14.89
N GLU A 54 11.09 19.64 14.32
CA GLU A 54 11.65 19.50 12.98
C GLU A 54 10.74 18.66 12.06
N ASP A 55 10.00 19.33 11.17
CA ASP A 55 9.09 18.66 10.22
C ASP A 55 9.80 17.70 9.26
N SER A 56 11.05 18.01 8.90
CA SER A 56 11.89 17.15 8.07
C SER A 56 12.26 15.84 8.79
N LEU A 57 12.53 15.91 10.09
CA LEU A 57 12.81 14.74 10.93
C LEU A 57 11.54 13.90 11.13
N LEU A 58 10.38 14.56 11.31
CA LEU A 58 9.08 13.89 11.39
C LEU A 58 8.73 13.17 10.09
N SER A 59 8.98 13.82 8.96
CA SER A 59 8.80 13.25 7.63
C SER A 59 9.68 12.01 7.41
N GLU A 60 10.97 12.07 7.78
CA GLU A 60 11.85 10.90 7.71
C GLU A 60 11.40 9.79 8.67
N PHE A 61 10.90 10.14 9.85
CA PHE A 61 10.36 9.17 10.79
C PHE A 61 9.17 8.42 10.18
N ILE A 62 8.22 9.13 9.58
CA ILE A 62 7.05 8.54 8.89
C ILE A 62 7.52 7.64 7.75
N ASP A 63 8.38 8.14 6.84
CA ASP A 63 8.95 7.36 5.73
C ASP A 63 9.72 6.12 6.23
N ARG A 64 10.30 6.16 7.43
CA ARG A 64 10.99 4.99 7.98
C ARG A 64 10.03 3.93 8.48
N ILE A 65 8.93 4.31 9.12
CA ILE A 65 7.92 3.37 9.65
C ILE A 65 7.02 2.82 8.54
N THR A 66 6.86 3.54 7.43
CA THR A 66 6.16 3.11 6.22
C THR A 66 7.16 2.54 5.22
N ILE A 67 7.22 1.23 5.01
CA ILE A 67 8.23 0.67 4.10
C ILE A 67 7.88 1.00 2.65
N ASN A 68 8.53 2.03 2.11
CA ASN A 68 8.19 2.62 0.82
C ASN A 68 8.91 1.99 -0.40
N VAL A 69 9.35 0.73 -0.30
CA VAL A 69 10.04 0.07 -1.42
C VAL A 69 9.00 -0.62 -2.30
N SER A 70 8.77 -0.04 -3.47
CA SER A 70 7.85 -0.54 -4.49
C SER A 70 8.50 -0.54 -5.87
N GLU A 71 7.90 -1.28 -6.80
CA GLU A 71 8.32 -1.37 -8.20
C GLU A 71 7.12 -1.73 -9.07
N PHE A 72 7.13 -1.29 -10.32
CA PHE A 72 6.11 -1.65 -11.29
C PHE A 72 6.09 -3.16 -11.49
N TYR A 73 4.89 -3.74 -11.57
CA TYR A 73 4.69 -5.17 -11.85
C TYR A 73 5.43 -6.10 -10.85
N ARG A 74 5.65 -5.65 -9.61
CA ARG A 74 6.29 -6.45 -8.55
C ARG A 74 5.70 -7.86 -8.47
N ASN A 75 6.55 -8.88 -8.59
CA ASN A 75 6.14 -10.28 -8.78
C ASN A 75 5.24 -10.48 -10.02
N PRO A 76 5.79 -10.34 -11.25
CA PRO A 76 5.00 -10.24 -12.50
C PRO A 76 4.02 -11.40 -12.72
N LYS A 77 4.37 -12.62 -12.27
CA LYS A 77 3.49 -13.79 -12.34
C LYS A 77 2.14 -13.61 -11.66
N ARG A 78 2.04 -12.76 -10.64
CA ARG A 78 0.77 -12.49 -9.93
C ARG A 78 -0.12 -11.49 -10.65
N TRP A 79 0.47 -10.57 -11.41
CA TRP A 79 -0.27 -9.69 -12.31
C TRP A 79 -0.95 -10.46 -13.44
N LEU A 80 -0.31 -11.55 -13.93
CA LEU A 80 -0.93 -12.45 -14.91
C LEU A 80 -2.17 -13.17 -14.39
N VAL A 81 -2.21 -13.53 -13.10
CA VAL A 81 -3.42 -14.12 -12.47
C VAL A 81 -4.53 -13.06 -12.43
N LEU A 82 -4.19 -11.83 -12.07
CA LEU A 82 -5.14 -10.73 -12.06
C LEU A 82 -5.73 -10.48 -13.47
N GLU A 83 -4.87 -10.47 -14.49
CA GLU A 83 -5.23 -10.32 -15.91
C GLU A 83 -6.12 -11.46 -16.41
N LYS A 84 -5.68 -12.71 -16.26
CA LYS A 84 -6.27 -13.86 -16.97
C LYS A 84 -7.43 -14.52 -16.23
N GLU A 85 -7.50 -14.34 -14.92
CA GLU A 85 -8.47 -15.04 -14.08
C GLU A 85 -9.37 -14.08 -13.32
N ILE A 86 -8.80 -13.11 -12.60
CA ILE A 86 -9.59 -12.30 -11.65
C ILE A 86 -10.41 -11.23 -12.35
N PHE A 87 -9.81 -10.40 -13.22
CA PHE A 87 -10.55 -9.36 -13.93
C PHE A 87 -11.68 -9.92 -14.81
N PRO A 88 -11.49 -11.00 -15.59
CA PRO A 88 -12.59 -11.63 -16.33
C PRO A 88 -13.75 -12.08 -15.43
N LEU A 89 -13.49 -12.51 -14.19
CA LEU A 89 -14.54 -12.86 -13.24
C LEU A 89 -15.27 -11.63 -12.70
N LEU A 90 -14.53 -10.58 -12.32
CA LEU A 90 -15.12 -9.34 -11.82
C LEU A 90 -16.00 -8.66 -12.88
N LEU A 91 -15.53 -8.62 -14.13
CA LEU A 91 -16.21 -7.94 -15.23
C LEU A 91 -17.48 -8.64 -15.72
N LYS A 92 -17.70 -9.90 -15.36
CA LYS A 92 -19.00 -10.57 -15.60
C LYS A 92 -20.14 -9.95 -14.80
N ASN A 93 -19.83 -9.39 -13.63
CA ASN A 93 -20.81 -8.91 -12.67
C ASN A 93 -21.00 -7.39 -12.72
N THR A 94 -20.03 -6.65 -13.28
CA THR A 94 -20.10 -5.19 -13.37
C THR A 94 -19.31 -4.67 -14.57
N PRO A 95 -19.85 -3.70 -15.33
CA PRO A 95 -19.09 -3.00 -16.37
C PRO A 95 -18.17 -1.89 -15.80
N LYS A 96 -18.28 -1.60 -14.48
CA LYS A 96 -17.46 -0.60 -13.79
C LYS A 96 -16.75 -1.20 -12.58
N LEU A 97 -15.42 -1.06 -12.53
CA LEU A 97 -14.61 -1.53 -11.41
C LEU A 97 -14.24 -0.40 -10.44
N SER A 98 -14.51 -0.62 -9.16
CA SER A 98 -14.00 0.16 -8.04
C SER A 98 -12.86 -0.61 -7.37
N ILE A 99 -11.64 -0.08 -7.47
CA ILE A 99 -10.43 -0.75 -7.02
C ILE A 99 -9.78 0.07 -5.91
N TRP A 100 -9.24 -0.58 -4.89
CA TRP A 100 -8.45 0.06 -3.84
C TRP A 100 -7.04 -0.54 -3.78
N SER A 101 -6.01 0.27 -4.05
CA SER A 101 -4.62 -0.04 -3.70
C SER A 101 -4.33 0.56 -2.33
N ALA A 102 -4.28 -0.31 -1.32
CA ALA A 102 -4.09 0.02 0.08
C ALA A 102 -2.61 -0.11 0.46
N ALA A 103 -2.04 0.96 1.02
CA ALA A 103 -0.59 1.15 1.20
C ALA A 103 0.17 1.21 -0.14
N CYS A 104 -0.25 2.15 -1.01
CA CYS A 104 0.24 2.27 -2.37
C CYS A 104 1.67 2.80 -2.49
N SER A 105 2.26 3.27 -1.38
CA SER A 105 3.57 3.90 -1.32
C SER A 105 3.74 4.97 -2.40
N THR A 106 4.83 4.93 -3.17
CA THR A 106 5.17 5.88 -4.23
C THR A 106 4.40 5.69 -5.54
N GLY A 107 3.35 4.84 -5.57
CA GLY A 107 2.36 4.81 -6.65
C GLY A 107 2.59 3.77 -7.76
N GLU A 108 3.66 2.99 -7.72
CA GLU A 108 3.94 1.98 -8.74
C GLU A 108 2.82 0.93 -8.86
N GLU A 109 2.20 0.54 -7.75
CA GLU A 109 1.12 -0.44 -7.72
C GLU A 109 -0.19 0.07 -8.38
N PRO A 110 -0.76 1.25 -8.00
CA PRO A 110 -1.95 1.76 -8.66
C PRO A 110 -1.73 2.09 -10.14
N TYR A 111 -0.53 2.55 -10.53
CA TYR A 111 -0.22 2.72 -11.96
C TYR A 111 -0.09 1.38 -12.69
N SER A 112 0.46 0.34 -12.05
CA SER A 112 0.50 -1.01 -12.62
C SER A 112 -0.90 -1.56 -12.87
N LEU A 113 -1.84 -1.35 -11.94
CA LEU A 113 -3.25 -1.72 -12.11
C LEU A 113 -3.90 -0.97 -13.28
N ALA A 114 -3.66 0.34 -13.40
CA ALA A 114 -4.20 1.15 -14.47
C ALA A 114 -3.65 0.75 -15.86
N ILE A 115 -2.35 0.44 -15.95
CA ILE A 115 -1.72 -0.08 -17.18
C ILE A 115 -2.36 -1.40 -17.57
N LEU A 116 -2.48 -2.34 -16.63
CA LEU A 116 -3.04 -3.67 -16.89
C LEU A 116 -4.47 -3.58 -17.42
N LEU A 117 -5.32 -2.76 -16.82
CA LEU A 117 -6.70 -2.56 -17.26
C LEU A 117 -6.78 -1.89 -18.64
N ASN A 118 -5.98 -0.86 -18.89
CA ASN A 118 -5.99 -0.18 -20.19
C ASN A 118 -5.45 -1.06 -21.33
N GLU A 119 -4.54 -2.00 -21.04
CA GLU A 119 -3.98 -2.90 -22.07
C GLU A 119 -4.93 -4.05 -22.43
N TYR A 120 -5.48 -4.71 -21.41
CA TYR A 120 -6.20 -5.97 -21.62
C TYR A 120 -7.72 -5.82 -21.55
N PHE A 121 -8.22 -4.69 -21.03
CA PHE A 121 -9.63 -4.42 -20.83
C PHE A 121 -10.00 -2.96 -21.18
N PRO A 122 -9.64 -2.44 -22.36
CA PRO A 122 -9.71 -1.01 -22.69
C PRO A 122 -11.11 -0.39 -22.61
N GLU A 123 -12.17 -1.19 -22.81
CA GLU A 123 -13.57 -0.74 -22.71
C GLU A 123 -14.07 -0.66 -21.26
N THR A 124 -13.27 -1.10 -20.29
CA THR A 124 -13.67 -1.12 -18.89
C THR A 124 -13.62 0.28 -18.30
N ASN A 125 -14.71 0.72 -17.70
CA ASN A 125 -14.68 1.89 -16.83
C ASN A 125 -14.15 1.48 -15.45
N PHE A 126 -13.11 2.14 -14.96
CA PHE A 126 -12.58 1.85 -13.63
C PHE A 126 -12.12 3.12 -12.91
N GLN A 127 -12.08 3.02 -11.59
CA GLN A 127 -11.48 4.02 -10.71
C GLN A 127 -10.66 3.30 -9.64
N ILE A 128 -9.43 3.75 -9.46
CA ILE A 128 -8.52 3.24 -8.43
C ILE A 128 -8.43 4.29 -7.33
N THR A 129 -8.85 3.95 -6.13
CA THR A 129 -8.46 4.70 -4.93
C THR A 129 -7.11 4.16 -4.48
N ALA A 130 -6.11 5.02 -4.36
CA ALA A 130 -4.77 4.65 -3.93
C ALA A 130 -4.46 5.37 -2.62
N THR A 131 -4.16 4.63 -1.56
CA THR A 131 -3.99 5.24 -0.25
C THR A 131 -2.71 4.82 0.44
N ASP A 132 -2.12 5.76 1.16
CA ASP A 132 -0.98 5.52 2.04
C ASP A 132 -1.07 6.43 3.26
N ILE A 133 -0.36 6.10 4.33
CA ILE A 133 -0.25 6.97 5.50
C ILE A 133 0.86 8.01 5.32
N ASP A 134 1.86 7.71 4.48
CA ASP A 134 2.96 8.62 4.16
C ASP A 134 2.57 9.63 3.08
N GLN A 135 2.36 10.88 3.49
CA GLN A 135 2.04 11.97 2.58
C GLN A 135 3.15 12.24 1.56
N ASN A 136 4.42 12.07 1.92
CA ASN A 136 5.53 12.30 0.99
C ASN A 136 5.57 11.23 -0.11
N ALA A 137 5.25 9.98 0.23
CA ALA A 137 5.10 8.92 -0.76
C ALA A 137 3.93 9.21 -1.71
N LEU A 138 2.80 9.70 -1.19
CA LEU A 138 1.65 10.09 -2.01
C LEU A 138 1.97 11.27 -2.95
N GLU A 139 2.72 12.27 -2.50
CA GLU A 139 3.13 13.37 -3.38
C GLU A 139 4.04 12.88 -4.52
N LYS A 140 4.98 11.99 -4.24
CA LYS A 140 5.79 11.32 -5.28
C LYS A 140 4.90 10.52 -6.25
N ALA A 141 3.90 9.82 -5.74
CA ALA A 141 2.95 9.06 -6.56
C ALA A 141 2.14 9.97 -7.50
N LYS A 142 1.66 11.12 -7.00
CA LYS A 142 0.95 12.13 -7.81
C LYS A 142 1.85 12.75 -8.89
N GLN A 143 3.11 13.04 -8.55
CA GLN A 143 4.11 13.49 -9.52
C GLN A 143 4.33 12.42 -10.60
N GLY A 144 4.36 11.14 -10.21
CA GLY A 144 4.44 10.01 -11.13
C GLY A 144 5.74 10.00 -11.92
N ILE A 145 6.85 10.38 -11.30
CA ILE A 145 8.19 10.41 -11.90
C ILE A 145 9.01 9.29 -11.26
N TYR A 146 9.56 8.41 -12.09
CA TYR A 146 10.22 7.20 -11.64
C TYR A 146 11.57 7.00 -12.33
N SER A 147 12.47 6.29 -11.68
CA SER A 147 13.73 5.86 -12.29
C SER A 147 13.53 4.58 -13.10
N GLU A 148 14.43 4.30 -14.05
CA GLU A 148 14.41 3.05 -14.82
C GLU A 148 14.38 1.80 -13.92
N GLN A 149 15.04 1.85 -12.76
CA GLN A 149 15.07 0.75 -11.79
C GLN A 149 13.67 0.37 -11.29
N SER A 150 12.79 1.35 -11.07
CA SER A 150 11.40 1.10 -10.65
C SER A 150 10.57 0.44 -11.76
N LEU A 151 10.99 0.58 -13.03
CA LEU A 151 10.29 0.05 -14.21
C LEU A 151 10.93 -1.23 -14.75
N LYS A 152 11.94 -1.82 -14.11
CA LYS A 152 12.72 -2.94 -14.66
C LYS A 152 11.88 -4.15 -15.11
N GLU A 153 10.77 -4.44 -14.41
CA GLU A 153 9.87 -5.57 -14.69
C GLU A 153 8.79 -5.22 -15.74
N LEU A 154 8.66 -3.95 -16.11
CA LEU A 154 7.66 -3.50 -17.07
C LEU A 154 8.19 -3.72 -18.50
N PRO A 155 7.43 -4.38 -19.40
CA PRO A 155 7.83 -4.54 -20.79
C PRO A 155 8.11 -3.20 -21.49
N ALA A 156 9.16 -3.14 -22.32
CA ALA A 156 9.59 -1.90 -23.00
C ALA A 156 8.46 -1.21 -23.78
N LYS A 157 7.61 -1.98 -24.46
CA LYS A 157 6.43 -1.45 -25.18
C LYS A 157 5.47 -0.69 -24.27
N LEU A 158 5.29 -1.15 -23.02
CA LEU A 158 4.42 -0.46 -22.06
C LEU A 158 5.10 0.78 -21.49
N LYS A 159 6.43 0.76 -21.32
CA LYS A 159 7.20 1.96 -20.94
C LYS A 159 7.01 3.08 -21.98
N GLU A 160 7.24 2.78 -23.25
CA GLU A 160 7.07 3.72 -24.36
C GLU A 160 5.64 4.27 -24.47
N LYS A 161 4.65 3.37 -24.28
CA LYS A 161 3.24 3.73 -24.40
C LYS A 161 2.76 4.62 -23.25
N TYR A 162 3.15 4.34 -22.00
CA TYR A 162 2.58 4.99 -20.82
C TYR A 162 3.47 6.00 -20.10
N PHE A 163 4.73 6.15 -20.52
CA PHE A 163 5.66 7.08 -19.90
C PHE A 163 6.30 7.99 -20.94
N SER A 164 6.66 9.19 -20.50
CA SER A 164 7.55 10.09 -21.22
C SER A 164 8.92 10.03 -20.55
N GLU A 165 9.95 9.64 -21.30
CA GLU A 165 11.32 9.57 -20.80
C GLU A 165 12.03 10.91 -21.02
N HIS A 166 12.76 11.35 -19.99
CA HIS A 166 13.61 12.54 -20.06
C HIS A 166 14.79 12.41 -19.08
N HIS A 167 16.01 12.32 -19.61
CA HIS A 167 17.26 12.21 -18.85
C HIS A 167 17.26 11.04 -17.84
N GLY A 168 16.77 9.87 -18.23
CA GLY A 168 16.73 8.66 -17.41
C GLY A 168 15.59 8.62 -16.39
N LEU A 169 14.70 9.61 -16.40
CA LEU A 169 13.48 9.65 -15.60
C LEU A 169 12.25 9.41 -16.48
N TYR A 170 11.31 8.64 -15.95
CA TYR A 170 10.08 8.23 -16.63
C TYR A 170 8.90 8.90 -15.95
N THR A 171 8.22 9.78 -16.66
CA THR A 171 7.02 10.46 -16.17
C THR A 171 5.78 9.77 -16.69
N VAL A 172 4.88 9.35 -15.79
CA VAL A 172 3.60 8.75 -16.13
C VAL A 172 2.74 9.71 -16.95
N LYS A 173 2.21 9.23 -18.09
CA LYS A 173 1.31 10.02 -18.94
C LYS A 173 -0.07 10.26 -18.27
N PRO A 174 -0.74 11.39 -18.56
CA PRO A 174 -2.01 11.77 -17.91
C PRO A 174 -3.12 10.72 -17.97
N ILE A 175 -3.19 9.94 -19.06
CA ILE A 175 -4.20 8.89 -19.27
C ILE A 175 -4.29 7.87 -18.12
N LEU A 176 -3.19 7.64 -17.40
CA LEU A 176 -3.19 6.77 -16.21
C LEU A 176 -3.57 7.53 -14.94
N LYS A 177 -3.12 8.77 -14.79
CA LYS A 177 -3.36 9.59 -13.60
C LYS A 177 -4.83 9.89 -13.39
N GLU A 178 -5.57 10.14 -14.47
CA GLU A 178 -7.00 10.45 -14.42
C GLU A 178 -7.87 9.32 -13.86
N LYS A 179 -7.35 8.09 -13.82
CA LYS A 179 -8.05 6.92 -13.27
C LYS A 179 -7.77 6.69 -11.79
N ILE A 180 -6.86 7.46 -11.18
CA ILE A 180 -6.35 7.19 -9.82
C ILE A 180 -6.62 8.39 -8.91
N ILE A 181 -7.21 8.11 -7.75
CA ILE A 181 -7.39 9.08 -6.67
C ILE A 181 -6.43 8.73 -5.54
N PHE A 182 -5.43 9.57 -5.31
CA PHE A 182 -4.50 9.45 -4.19
C PHE A 182 -5.07 10.12 -2.93
N LYS A 183 -5.13 9.39 -1.81
CA LYS A 183 -5.65 9.90 -0.54
C LYS A 183 -4.85 9.38 0.66
N GLN A 184 -4.61 10.22 1.65
CA GLN A 184 -4.02 9.78 2.92
C GLN A 184 -5.02 8.90 3.69
N HIS A 185 -4.56 7.74 4.16
CA HIS A 185 -5.38 6.79 4.93
C HIS A 185 -4.52 5.94 5.85
N ASN A 186 -4.96 5.79 7.09
CA ASN A 186 -4.38 4.87 8.06
C ASN A 186 -5.24 3.59 8.17
N LEU A 187 -4.70 2.47 7.67
CA LEU A 187 -5.35 1.15 7.74
C LEU A 187 -5.78 0.72 9.14
N LEU A 188 -5.15 1.24 10.19
CA LEU A 188 -5.39 0.84 11.57
C LEU A 188 -6.38 1.74 12.32
N ALA A 189 -6.77 2.88 11.73
CA ALA A 189 -7.58 3.88 12.44
C ALA A 189 -8.75 4.41 11.60
N ASP A 190 -8.57 4.56 10.29
CA ASP A 190 -9.53 5.25 9.44
C ASP A 190 -10.61 4.30 8.91
N SER A 191 -11.78 4.86 8.61
CA SER A 191 -12.86 4.11 7.94
C SER A 191 -12.47 3.69 6.52
N TYR A 192 -12.82 2.47 6.12
CA TYR A 192 -12.42 1.93 4.83
C TYR A 192 -13.40 2.33 3.71
N PRO A 193 -12.93 2.46 2.45
CA PRO A 193 -13.80 2.56 1.29
C PRO A 193 -14.79 1.38 1.24
N LYS A 194 -16.01 1.62 0.74
CA LYS A 194 -17.07 0.60 0.66
C LYS A 194 -17.34 0.21 -0.79
N ASN A 195 -17.88 -0.99 -0.97
CA ASN A 195 -18.28 -1.53 -2.27
C ASN A 195 -17.10 -1.60 -3.27
N MET A 196 -15.96 -2.12 -2.81
CA MET A 196 -14.79 -2.38 -3.66
C MET A 196 -14.97 -3.72 -4.40
N ASP A 197 -14.65 -3.73 -5.69
CA ASP A 197 -14.58 -4.94 -6.51
C ASP A 197 -13.25 -5.67 -6.29
N LEU A 198 -12.17 -4.90 -6.15
CA LEU A 198 -10.83 -5.40 -5.88
C LEU A 198 -10.15 -4.54 -4.81
N ILE A 199 -9.57 -5.18 -3.81
CA ILE A 199 -8.60 -4.56 -2.89
C ILE A 199 -7.25 -5.21 -3.14
N VAL A 200 -6.22 -4.39 -3.35
CA VAL A 200 -4.83 -4.81 -3.42
C VAL A 200 -4.13 -4.22 -2.19
N CYS A 201 -3.58 -5.08 -1.34
CA CYS A 201 -2.89 -4.69 -0.12
C CYS A 201 -1.68 -5.60 0.06
N ARG A 202 -0.52 -5.16 -0.44
CA ARG A 202 0.64 -6.02 -0.63
C ARG A 202 1.85 -5.48 0.12
N ASN A 203 2.57 -6.38 0.78
CA ASN A 203 3.85 -6.10 1.43
C ASN A 203 3.79 -5.07 2.57
N VAL A 204 2.61 -4.86 3.16
CA VAL A 204 2.38 -3.99 4.33
C VAL A 204 1.96 -4.78 5.56
N LEU A 205 1.19 -5.86 5.40
CA LEU A 205 0.63 -6.61 6.52
C LEU A 205 1.69 -7.37 7.31
N ILE A 206 2.82 -7.68 6.67
CA ILE A 206 3.97 -8.34 7.31
C ILE A 206 4.54 -7.58 8.53
N TYR A 207 4.29 -6.27 8.63
CA TYR A 207 4.78 -5.42 9.74
C TYR A 207 3.84 -5.39 10.95
N PHE A 208 2.58 -5.78 10.76
CA PHE A 208 1.57 -5.69 11.80
C PHE A 208 1.54 -6.93 12.70
N THR A 209 1.03 -6.74 13.92
CA THR A 209 0.72 -7.84 14.85
C THR A 209 -0.44 -8.69 14.31
N ASP A 210 -0.62 -9.89 14.87
CA ASP A 210 -1.72 -10.77 14.44
C ASP A 210 -3.09 -10.15 14.70
N THR A 211 -3.30 -9.54 15.87
CA THR A 211 -4.53 -8.81 16.23
C THR A 211 -4.84 -7.65 15.28
N ALA A 212 -3.81 -6.90 14.87
CA ALA A 212 -3.98 -5.82 13.90
C ALA A 212 -4.40 -6.36 12.53
N LYS A 213 -3.76 -7.45 12.07
CA LYS A 213 -4.13 -8.12 10.80
C LYS A 213 -5.55 -8.65 10.83
N GLU A 214 -5.98 -9.30 11.91
CA GLU A 214 -7.36 -9.78 12.08
C GLU A 214 -8.38 -8.66 11.88
N THR A 215 -8.14 -7.51 12.53
CA THR A 215 -8.98 -6.31 12.39
C THR A 215 -9.01 -5.82 10.94
N ILE A 216 -7.84 -5.72 10.30
CA ILE A 216 -7.71 -5.31 8.89
C ILE A 216 -8.47 -6.28 7.97
N TYR A 217 -8.38 -7.60 8.17
CA TYR A 217 -9.07 -8.58 7.34
C TYR A 217 -10.59 -8.51 7.48
N HIS A 218 -11.11 -8.28 8.68
CA HIS A 218 -12.54 -8.00 8.87
C HIS A 218 -12.98 -6.74 8.13
N ASN A 219 -12.18 -5.67 8.19
CA ASN A 219 -12.49 -4.42 7.50
C ASN A 219 -12.39 -4.57 5.97
N PHE A 220 -11.39 -5.27 5.44
CA PHE A 220 -11.31 -5.57 4.00
C PHE A 220 -12.50 -6.39 3.52
N SER A 221 -12.91 -7.42 4.28
CA SER A 221 -14.12 -8.16 3.96
C SER A 221 -15.36 -7.26 3.97
N ALA A 222 -15.51 -6.38 4.96
CA ALA A 222 -16.63 -5.43 4.99
C ALA A 222 -16.62 -4.45 3.80
N SER A 223 -15.44 -4.05 3.33
CA SER A 223 -15.25 -3.16 2.17
C SER A 223 -15.54 -3.80 0.82
N LEU A 224 -15.25 -5.09 0.65
CA LEU A 224 -15.47 -5.80 -0.61
C LEU A 224 -16.97 -6.02 -0.89
N LYS A 225 -17.35 -6.00 -2.17
CA LYS A 225 -18.63 -6.57 -2.62
C LYS A 225 -18.59 -8.10 -2.51
N ASN A 226 -19.76 -8.75 -2.45
CA ASN A 226 -19.81 -10.21 -2.61
C ASN A 226 -19.29 -10.57 -4.02
N GLY A 227 -18.43 -11.58 -4.11
CA GLY A 227 -17.68 -11.90 -5.33
C GLY A 227 -16.50 -10.97 -5.63
N GLY A 228 -16.23 -9.98 -4.77
CA GLY A 228 -15.04 -9.13 -4.85
C GLY A 228 -13.78 -9.85 -4.35
N PHE A 229 -12.61 -9.33 -4.72
CA PHE A 229 -11.33 -9.97 -4.44
C PHE A 229 -10.39 -9.14 -3.57
N LEU A 230 -9.68 -9.81 -2.66
CA LEU A 230 -8.52 -9.29 -1.96
C LEU A 230 -7.25 -9.93 -2.54
N PHE A 231 -6.30 -9.12 -2.99
CA PHE A 231 -4.97 -9.52 -3.44
C PHE A 231 -3.91 -9.07 -2.43
N VAL A 232 -3.20 -10.04 -1.85
CA VAL A 232 -2.14 -9.81 -0.85
C VAL A 232 -0.73 -10.09 -1.38
N GLY A 233 0.29 -9.68 -0.63
CA GLY A 233 1.69 -9.87 -0.99
C GLY A 233 2.11 -11.35 -1.00
N SER A 234 3.17 -11.67 -1.75
CA SER A 234 3.66 -13.05 -1.94
C SER A 234 4.20 -13.74 -0.67
N THR A 235 4.26 -13.04 0.45
CA THR A 235 4.67 -13.56 1.77
C THR A 235 3.55 -13.44 2.80
N GLU A 236 2.34 -13.06 2.35
CA GLU A 236 1.19 -12.78 3.20
C GLU A 236 0.16 -13.88 2.96
N GLN A 237 -0.19 -14.60 4.01
CA GLN A 237 -1.21 -15.65 3.97
C GLN A 237 -2.26 -15.36 5.03
N ILE A 238 -3.52 -15.50 4.64
CA ILE A 238 -4.65 -15.40 5.55
C ILE A 238 -4.95 -16.81 6.03
N PHE A 239 -4.66 -17.07 7.30
CA PHE A 239 -5.05 -18.32 7.95
C PHE A 239 -6.57 -18.31 8.16
N SER A 240 -7.23 -19.42 7.83
CA SER A 240 -8.68 -19.59 7.97
C SER A 240 -9.49 -18.44 7.34
N PRO A 241 -9.38 -18.19 6.02
CA PRO A 241 -10.03 -17.04 5.38
C PRO A 241 -11.57 -17.03 5.53
N ALA A 242 -12.17 -18.20 5.78
CA ALA A 242 -13.59 -18.35 6.05
C ALA A 242 -14.08 -17.52 7.26
N THR A 243 -13.23 -17.30 8.28
CA THR A 243 -13.53 -16.42 9.43
C THR A 243 -13.86 -15.00 9.00
N TYR A 244 -13.29 -14.56 7.88
CA TYR A 244 -13.52 -13.24 7.29
C TYR A 244 -14.50 -13.29 6.11
N LYS A 245 -15.30 -14.36 5.98
CA LYS A 245 -16.20 -14.58 4.82
C LYS A 245 -15.46 -14.54 3.48
N MET A 246 -14.22 -15.02 3.46
CA MET A 246 -13.41 -15.12 2.26
C MET A 246 -13.03 -16.57 1.99
N SER A 247 -12.73 -16.88 0.73
CA SER A 247 -12.16 -18.17 0.34
C SER A 247 -10.98 -17.95 -0.59
N LEU A 248 -9.93 -18.77 -0.44
CA LEU A 248 -8.78 -18.74 -1.36
C LEU A 248 -9.24 -19.16 -2.75
N LYS A 249 -8.99 -18.32 -3.75
CA LYS A 249 -9.30 -18.59 -5.16
C LYS A 249 -8.07 -19.03 -5.94
N ASP A 250 -6.99 -18.28 -5.78
CA ASP A 250 -5.64 -18.60 -6.25
C ASP A 250 -4.65 -18.19 -5.14
N THR A 251 -3.38 -18.57 -5.27
CA THR A 251 -2.34 -18.18 -4.33
C THR A 251 -2.29 -16.66 -4.19
N PHE A 252 -2.54 -16.15 -2.98
CA PHE A 252 -2.62 -14.74 -2.61
C PHE A 252 -3.87 -13.97 -3.07
N PHE A 253 -4.85 -14.64 -3.68
CA PHE A 253 -6.13 -14.06 -4.09
C PHE A 253 -7.29 -14.69 -3.32
N TYR A 254 -8.06 -13.87 -2.62
CA TYR A 254 -9.17 -14.29 -1.78
C TYR A 254 -10.48 -13.67 -2.26
N GLU A 255 -11.47 -14.50 -2.55
CA GLU A 255 -12.81 -14.09 -2.98
C GLU A 255 -13.72 -13.91 -1.76
N LYS A 256 -14.44 -12.80 -1.66
CA LYS A 256 -15.50 -12.61 -0.66
C LYS A 256 -16.76 -13.40 -1.03
N ARG A 257 -17.27 -14.16 -0.07
CA ARG A 257 -18.51 -14.94 -0.17
C ARG A 257 -19.70 -14.16 0.37
#